data_AF-W1XYB1-F1
#
_entry.id   AF-W1XYB1-F1
#
_cell.length_a   1.000
_cell.length_b   1.000
_cell.length_c   1.000
_cell.angle_alpha   90.00
_cell.angle_beta   90.00
_cell.angle_gamma   90.00
#
_symmetry.space_group_name_H-M   'P 1'
#
loop_
_entity.id
_entity.type
_entity.pdbx_description
1 polymer ?
#
loop_
_entity_poly.entity_id
_entity_poly.type
_entity_poly.pdbx_seq_one_letter_code
_entity_poly.pdbx_strand_id
1 'polypeptide(L)' 'INGADNLTIDSGFYKTPKYSVGDYVWKDTNKDGIQDDNEKGISGVKVTLKNKNGDTIGTTTTDSNGKYEFTG' A
#
# COMPACT_ATOMS: atom_id res chain seq x y z
N ILE A 1 -15.58 -43.32 -13.05
CA ILE A 1 -16.66 -42.35 -12.72
C ILE A 1 -16.31 -41.06 -13.43
N ASN A 2 -17.16 -40.67 -14.38
CA ASN A 2 -16.99 -39.51 -15.22
C ASN A 2 -16.87 -38.25 -14.36
N GLY A 3 -15.98 -37.33 -14.77
CA GLY A 3 -15.94 -35.96 -14.29
C GLY A 3 -17.27 -35.26 -14.58
N ALA A 4 -18.25 -35.52 -13.73
CA ALA A 4 -19.50 -34.79 -13.73
C ALA A 4 -19.20 -33.42 -13.14
N ASP A 5 -19.20 -32.41 -14.00
CA ASP A 5 -19.33 -31.02 -13.57
C ASP A 5 -20.61 -30.92 -12.75
N ASN A 6 -20.46 -30.72 -11.43
CA ASN A 6 -21.60 -30.58 -10.54
C ASN A 6 -22.13 -29.14 -10.63
N LEU A 7 -23.09 -28.93 -11.53
CA LEU A 7 -23.76 -27.64 -11.77
C LEU A 7 -24.65 -27.17 -10.59
N THR A 8 -24.79 -27.95 -9.51
CA THR A 8 -25.48 -27.50 -8.28
C THR A 8 -24.53 -26.82 -7.29
N ILE A 9 -23.22 -26.87 -7.54
CA ILE A 9 -22.23 -26.17 -6.73
C ILE A 9 -21.98 -24.80 -7.35
N ASP A 10 -22.74 -23.80 -6.90
CA ASP A 10 -22.39 -22.38 -7.07
C ASP A 10 -21.27 -22.02 -6.09
N SER A 11 -20.05 -22.48 -6.39
CA SER A 11 -18.86 -21.97 -5.71
C SER A 11 -18.40 -20.73 -6.42
N GLY A 12 -19.09 -19.61 -6.17
CA GLY A 12 -18.56 -18.30 -6.50
C GLY A 12 -17.17 -18.16 -5.88
N PHE A 13 -16.12 -18.29 -6.68
CA PHE A 13 -14.74 -18.09 -6.25
C PHE A 13 -14.54 -16.61 -5.95
N TYR A 14 -14.91 -16.19 -4.74
CA TYR A 14 -14.64 -14.85 -4.26
C TYR A 14 -13.15 -14.78 -3.88
N LYS A 15 -12.34 -14.27 -4.80
CA LYS A 15 -10.97 -13.90 -4.48
C LYS A 15 -11.05 -12.68 -3.57
N THR A 16 -10.66 -12.82 -2.31
CA THR A 16 -10.58 -11.68 -1.39
C THR A 16 -9.76 -10.56 -2.03
N PRO A 17 -10.31 -9.35 -2.17
CA PRO A 17 -9.58 -8.25 -2.78
C PRO A 17 -8.38 -7.89 -1.93
N LYS A 18 -7.23 -7.77 -2.59
CA LYS A 18 -5.99 -7.27 -1.99
C LYS A 18 -5.88 -5.79 -2.26
N TYR A 19 -5.51 -5.03 -1.23
CA TYR A 19 -5.35 -3.58 -1.31
C TYR A 19 -3.93 -3.22 -0.94
N SER A 20 -3.38 -2.17 -1.57
CA SER A 20 -2.07 -1.63 -1.22
C SER A 20 -2.19 -0.14 -0.94
N VAL A 21 -1.42 0.35 0.02
CA VAL A 21 -1.34 1.77 0.40
C VAL A 21 0.13 2.16 0.38
N GLY A 22 0.49 3.16 -0.39
CA GLY A 22 1.87 3.61 -0.49
C GLY A 22 1.94 5.00 -1.09
N ASP A 23 3.10 5.63 -0.99
CA ASP A 23 3.40 6.91 -1.64
C ASP A 23 4.91 7.25 -1.53
N TYR A 24 5.23 8.54 -1.62
CA TYR A 24 6.54 9.15 -1.61
C TYR A 24 6.68 10.16 -0.47
N VAL A 25 7.84 10.15 0.19
CA VAL A 25 8.26 11.16 1.16
C VAL A 25 9.41 11.95 0.54
N TRP A 26 9.24 13.27 0.44
CA TRP A 26 10.19 14.15 -0.23
C TRP A 26 10.58 15.34 0.64
N LYS A 27 11.70 15.95 0.29
CA LYS A 27 12.15 17.20 0.89
C LYS A 27 11.59 18.36 0.08
N ASP A 28 10.56 18.98 0.63
CA ASP A 28 10.02 20.25 0.16
C ASP A 28 11.06 21.38 0.41
N THR A 29 11.76 21.75 -0.66
CA THR A 29 12.85 22.72 -0.64
C THR A 29 12.39 24.14 -0.90
N ASN A 30 11.33 24.30 -1.70
CA ASN A 30 10.76 25.60 -2.05
C ASN A 30 9.60 26.03 -1.11
N LYS A 31 9.13 25.12 -0.25
CA LYS A 31 8.12 25.29 0.80
C LYS A 31 6.70 25.53 0.28
N ASP A 32 6.36 24.96 -0.86
CA ASP A 32 5.03 25.12 -1.46
C ASP A 32 4.09 23.92 -1.23
N GLY A 33 4.61 22.82 -0.67
CA GLY A 33 3.85 21.60 -0.42
C GLY A 33 3.47 20.80 -1.67
N ILE A 34 4.05 21.13 -2.84
CA ILE A 34 3.88 20.42 -4.10
C ILE A 34 5.05 19.43 -4.26
N GLN A 35 4.79 18.28 -4.87
CA GLN A 35 5.85 17.35 -5.27
C GLN A 35 6.42 17.80 -6.62
N ASP A 36 7.53 18.54 -6.61
CA ASP A 36 8.23 18.91 -7.83
C ASP A 36 9.28 17.86 -8.25
N ASP A 37 9.54 17.74 -9.55
CA ASP A 37 10.52 16.80 -10.12
C ASP A 37 11.95 16.98 -9.58
N ASN A 38 12.28 18.20 -9.12
CA ASN A 38 13.59 18.53 -8.58
C ASN A 38 13.73 18.22 -7.08
N GLU A 39 12.66 17.78 -6.42
CA GLU A 39 12.63 17.53 -4.99
C GLU A 39 12.91 16.08 -4.63
N LYS A 40 14.00 15.89 -3.89
CA LYS A 40 14.56 14.58 -3.61
C LYS A 40 13.78 13.83 -2.53
N GLY A 41 13.72 12.53 -2.72
CA GLY A 41 13.14 11.59 -1.78
C GLY A 41 13.94 11.50 -0.50
N ILE A 42 13.26 11.25 0.61
CA ILE A 42 13.90 11.06 1.92
C ILE A 42 13.85 9.57 2.26
N SER A 43 15.03 8.95 2.28
CA SER A 43 15.23 7.57 2.70
C SER A 43 15.18 7.41 4.22
N GLY A 44 14.72 6.26 4.71
CA GLY A 44 14.81 5.91 6.12
C GLY A 44 13.71 6.52 7.00
N VAL A 45 12.67 7.12 6.41
CA VAL A 45 11.55 7.69 7.16
C VAL A 45 10.60 6.56 7.57
N LYS A 46 10.41 6.42 8.89
CA LYS A 46 9.44 5.47 9.43
C LYS A 46 8.02 5.98 9.21
N VAL A 47 7.22 5.21 8.46
CA VAL A 47 5.81 5.46 8.21
C VAL A 47 4.97 4.47 9.03
N THR A 48 3.91 4.98 9.66
CA THR A 48 3.00 4.17 10.50
C THR A 48 1.58 4.27 9.96
N LEU A 49 1.01 3.14 9.56
CA LEU A 49 -0.37 3.04 9.12
C LEU A 49 -1.26 2.78 10.34
N LYS A 50 -2.29 3.61 10.52
CA LYS A 50 -3.25 3.50 11.61
C LYS A 50 -4.66 3.27 11.08
N ASN A 51 -5.45 2.48 11.82
CA ASN A 51 -6.87 2.33 11.54
C ASN A 51 -7.67 3.55 12.05
N LYS A 52 -8.99 3.57 11.80
CA LYS A 52 -9.89 4.64 12.25
C LYS A 52 -9.97 4.84 13.77
N ASN A 53 -9.60 3.82 14.55
CA ASN A 53 -9.58 3.88 16.02
C ASN A 53 -8.24 4.41 16.56
N GLY A 54 -7.25 4.64 15.68
CA GLY A 54 -5.90 5.06 16.04
C GLY A 54 -4.92 3.92 16.29
N ASP A 55 -5.35 2.66 16.18
CA ASP A 55 -4.46 1.51 16.37
C ASP A 55 -3.48 1.40 15.20
N THR A 56 -2.24 1.03 15.51
CA THR A 56 -1.23 0.78 14.48
C THR A 56 -1.48 -0.58 13.83
N ILE A 57 -1.67 -0.58 12.51
CA ILE A 57 -1.91 -1.79 11.71
C ILE A 57 -0.74 -2.10 10.76
N GLY A 58 0.25 -1.23 10.69
CA GLY A 58 1.48 -1.48 9.93
C GLY A 58 2.54 -0.42 10.18
N THR A 59 3.79 -0.82 10.02
CA THR A 59 4.94 0.10 9.97
C THR A 59 5.84 -0.27 8.80
N THR A 60 6.32 0.71 8.07
CA THR A 60 7.31 0.54 7.00
C THR A 60 8.31 1.68 7.05
N THR A 61 9.33 1.60 6.21
CA THR A 61 10.38 2.63 6.09
C THR A 61 10.55 2.97 4.62
N THR A 62 10.71 4.26 4.33
CA THR A 62 10.94 4.70 2.94
C THR A 62 12.27 4.18 2.40
N ASP A 63 12.25 3.81 1.12
CA ASP A 63 13.41 3.34 0.37
C ASP A 63 14.40 4.48 0.01
N SER A 64 15.47 4.16 -0.72
CA SER A 64 16.47 5.14 -1.15
C SER A 64 15.90 6.27 -2.01
N ASN A 65 14.74 6.05 -2.62
CA ASN A 65 14.01 7.01 -3.44
C ASN A 65 12.81 7.57 -2.67
N GLY A 66 12.77 7.52 -1.34
CA GLY A 66 11.68 8.08 -0.53
C GLY A 66 10.34 7.35 -0.66
N LYS A 67 10.24 6.23 -1.37
CA LYS A 67 8.97 5.53 -1.59
C LYS A 67 8.70 4.52 -0.49
N TYR A 68 7.43 4.29 -0.20
CA TYR A 68 7.00 3.25 0.73
C TYR A 68 5.69 2.61 0.26
N GLU A 69 5.47 1.36 0.69
CA GLU A 69 4.25 0.62 0.39
C GLU A 69 3.88 -0.33 1.54
N PHE A 70 2.58 -0.48 1.76
CA PHE A 70 1.92 -1.47 2.60
C PHE A 70 1.06 -2.35 1.69
N THR A 71 1.38 -3.63 1.58
CA THR A 71 0.63 -4.60 0.78
C THR A 71 -0.28 -5.45 1.66
N GLY A 72 -1.55 -5.63 1.28
CA GLY A 72 -2.55 -6.47 1.97
C GLY A 72 -3.00 -7.70 1.21
#